data_AF-I3XG93-F1
#
_entry.id   AF-I3XG93-F1
#
_cell.length_a   1.000
_cell.length_b   1.000
_cell.length_c   1.000
_cell.angle_alpha   90.00
_cell.angle_beta   90.00
_cell.angle_gamma   90.00
#
_symmetry.space_group_name_H-M   'P 1'
#
loop_
_entity.id
_entity.type
_entity.pdbx_description
1 polymer ?
#
loop_
_entity_poly.entity_id
_entity_poly.type
_entity_poly.pdbx_seq_one_letter_code
_entity_poly.pdbx_strand_id
1 'polypeptide(L)'
;MLYAWIGHKKRAPIAKGERTICRDCGGLLTAVMPAENTPHWRHKVGDCDPWSEPEGPWHLGWKELFDMSCREIALRDPVTKELHRADVLVGSGTPRATVLELQHSSISEDERNAREAFYRREHRMFWLVHIHSESSFLGTYFSMSLDFGSRVVNLDGKDFAIMCWMGPNKQFIEKWKRAAAHVFFNAGPYIFYLAGPAVASRLGGPLKRGEFALCALTRDEFLRAVRWEDSASS
;
A
#
# COMPACT_ATOMS: atom_id res chain seq x y z
N MET A 1 -0.96 7.12 -14.05
CA MET A 1 -1.42 8.13 -13.08
C MET A 1 -2.92 8.30 -13.20
N LEU A 2 -3.67 8.14 -12.13
CA LEU A 2 -5.12 8.42 -12.10
C LEU A 2 -5.41 9.92 -12.11
N TYR A 3 -4.54 10.73 -11.52
CA TYR A 3 -4.77 12.15 -11.34
C TYR A 3 -3.65 13.01 -11.94
N ALA A 4 -4.02 14.14 -12.54
CA ALA A 4 -3.08 15.15 -12.99
C ALA A 4 -3.65 16.55 -12.78
N TRP A 5 -2.77 17.55 -12.81
CA TRP A 5 -3.17 18.94 -12.72
C TRP A 5 -3.57 19.47 -14.08
N ILE A 6 -4.74 20.10 -14.15
CA ILE A 6 -5.20 20.89 -15.30
C ILE A 6 -5.51 22.29 -14.80
N GLY A 7 -4.71 23.26 -15.24
CA GLY A 7 -4.67 24.57 -14.61
C GLY A 7 -4.36 24.43 -13.12
N HIS A 8 -5.27 24.88 -12.27
CA HIS A 8 -5.15 24.84 -10.80
C HIS A 8 -5.89 23.68 -10.13
N LYS A 9 -6.45 22.73 -10.89
CA LYS A 9 -7.24 21.62 -10.34
C LYS A 9 -6.56 20.28 -10.60
N LYS A 10 -6.33 19.49 -9.54
CA LYS A 10 -5.94 18.08 -9.65
C LYS A 10 -7.18 17.21 -9.83
N ARG A 11 -7.23 16.38 -10.88
CA ARG A 11 -8.36 15.49 -11.19
C ARG A 11 -8.01 14.37 -12.17
N ALA A 12 -8.92 13.41 -12.27
CA ALA A 12 -8.93 12.40 -13.33
C ALA A 12 -9.27 13.04 -14.70
N PRO A 13 -8.94 12.37 -15.82
CA PRO A 13 -9.42 12.79 -17.13
C PRO A 13 -10.94 12.63 -17.21
N ILE A 14 -11.61 13.57 -17.89
CA ILE A 14 -13.07 13.57 -18.06
C ILE A 14 -13.48 13.23 -19.49
N ALA A 15 -12.60 13.43 -20.47
CA ALA A 15 -12.90 13.20 -21.88
C ALA A 15 -11.65 12.78 -22.67
N LYS A 16 -11.88 12.04 -23.76
CA LYS A 16 -10.83 11.68 -24.71
C LYS A 16 -10.29 12.96 -25.37
N GLY A 17 -8.98 13.00 -25.57
CA GLY A 17 -8.30 14.13 -26.22
C GLY A 17 -7.85 15.24 -25.28
N GLU A 18 -8.21 15.19 -23.99
CA GLU A 18 -7.60 16.09 -23.01
C GLU A 18 -6.09 15.87 -22.92
N ARG A 19 -5.37 16.98 -22.72
CA ARG A 19 -3.91 17.00 -22.58
C ARG A 19 -3.51 17.97 -21.47
N THR A 20 -2.44 17.64 -20.77
CA THR A 20 -1.84 18.52 -19.77
C THR A 20 -0.35 18.23 -19.63
N ILE A 21 0.33 18.99 -18.78
CA ILE A 21 1.74 18.78 -18.45
C ILE A 21 1.83 18.11 -17.09
N CYS A 22 2.61 17.02 -17.00
CA CYS A 22 2.95 16.39 -15.75
C CYS A 22 3.76 17.35 -14.89
N ARG A 23 3.28 17.66 -13.68
CA ARG A 23 4.00 18.56 -12.77
C ARG A 23 5.26 17.93 -12.17
N ASP A 24 5.41 16.61 -12.26
CA ASP A 24 6.53 15.89 -11.65
C ASP A 24 7.78 15.91 -12.54
N CYS A 25 7.59 15.85 -13.87
CA CYS A 25 8.67 15.75 -14.85
C CYS A 25 8.60 16.77 -16.01
N GLY A 26 7.51 17.53 -16.14
CA GLY A 26 7.29 18.44 -17.26
C GLY A 26 6.85 17.77 -18.58
N GLY A 27 6.69 16.44 -18.59
CA GLY A 27 6.28 15.68 -19.78
C GLY A 27 4.80 15.87 -20.15
N LEU A 28 4.47 15.66 -21.42
CA LEU A 28 3.09 15.70 -21.91
C LEU A 28 2.28 14.48 -21.42
N LEU A 29 1.13 14.75 -20.82
CA LEU A 29 0.12 13.78 -20.44
C LEU A 29 -1.06 13.83 -21.40
N THR A 30 -1.58 12.66 -21.77
CA THR A 30 -2.81 12.51 -22.57
C THR A 30 -3.85 11.70 -21.79
N ALA A 31 -5.12 12.07 -21.95
CA ALA A 31 -6.23 11.33 -21.36
C ALA A 31 -6.43 9.98 -22.04
N VAL A 32 -6.54 8.93 -21.24
CA VAL A 32 -6.91 7.58 -21.65
C VAL A 32 -8.26 7.23 -21.04
N MET A 33 -9.23 6.94 -21.89
CA MET A 33 -10.61 6.57 -21.52
C MET A 33 -10.88 5.13 -21.98
N PRO A 34 -10.44 4.12 -21.22
CA PRO A 34 -10.70 2.72 -21.54
C PRO A 34 -12.15 2.34 -21.19
N ALA A 35 -12.68 1.29 -21.82
CA ALA A 35 -14.06 0.83 -21.58
C ALA A 35 -14.23 0.10 -20.23
N GLU A 36 -13.21 -0.66 -19.81
CA GLU A 36 -13.27 -1.57 -18.66
C GLU A 36 -12.37 -1.14 -17.49
N ASN A 37 -11.44 -0.21 -17.74
CA ASN A 37 -10.44 0.22 -16.75
C ASN A 37 -10.72 1.64 -16.25
N THR A 38 -9.97 2.06 -15.23
CA THR A 38 -10.07 3.41 -14.70
C THR A 38 -9.51 4.44 -15.69
N PRO A 39 -10.25 5.54 -15.97
CA PRO A 39 -9.73 6.68 -16.72
C PRO A 39 -8.44 7.19 -16.08
N HIS A 40 -7.39 7.37 -16.89
CA HIS A 40 -6.07 7.72 -16.39
C HIS A 40 -5.31 8.65 -17.34
N TRP A 41 -4.36 9.38 -16.77
CA TRP A 41 -3.37 10.14 -17.50
C TRP A 41 -2.18 9.26 -17.85
N ARG A 42 -1.74 9.38 -19.10
CA ARG A 42 -0.60 8.64 -19.62
C ARG A 42 0.43 9.58 -20.21
N HIS A 43 1.69 9.36 -19.84
CA HIS A 43 2.83 9.99 -20.50
C HIS A 43 3.01 9.46 -21.92
N LYS A 44 3.46 10.31 -22.85
CA LYS A 44 3.72 9.87 -24.23
C LYS A 44 4.82 8.79 -24.32
N VAL A 45 5.84 8.85 -23.46
CA VAL A 45 7.02 7.97 -23.50
C VAL A 45 7.36 7.48 -22.10
N GLY A 46 6.82 6.31 -21.72
CA GLY A 46 7.02 5.71 -20.39
C GLY A 46 6.49 6.58 -19.25
N ASP A 47 6.20 6.00 -18.09
CA ASP A 47 5.92 6.84 -16.94
C ASP A 47 7.23 7.46 -16.39
N CYS A 48 7.15 8.67 -15.83
CA CYS A 48 8.30 9.35 -15.24
C CYS A 48 8.67 8.82 -13.84
N ASP A 49 7.84 7.95 -13.28
CA ASP A 49 8.19 7.13 -12.11
C ASP A 49 8.42 5.68 -12.57
N PRO A 50 9.63 5.13 -12.39
CA PRO A 50 9.93 3.75 -12.77
C PRO A 50 9.17 2.71 -11.94
N TRP A 51 8.57 3.09 -10.80
CA TRP A 51 7.71 2.22 -9.98
C TRP A 51 6.24 2.29 -10.36
N SER A 52 5.88 3.07 -11.39
CA SER A 52 4.50 3.17 -11.84
C SER A 52 4.01 1.82 -12.38
N GLU A 53 2.95 1.30 -11.78
CA GLU A 53 2.22 0.12 -12.26
C GLU A 53 0.86 0.53 -12.85
N PRO A 54 0.23 -0.32 -13.69
CA PRO A 54 -1.18 -0.15 -14.04
C PRO A 54 -2.07 -0.25 -12.79
N GLU A 55 -2.94 0.73 -12.63
CA GLU A 55 -3.88 0.79 -11.51
C GLU A 55 -5.31 0.49 -11.96
N GLY A 56 -6.05 -0.21 -11.11
CA GLY A 56 -7.43 -0.62 -11.37
C GLY A 56 -8.44 -0.09 -10.34
N PRO A 57 -9.68 -0.61 -10.36
CA PRO A 57 -10.73 -0.19 -9.43
C PRO A 57 -10.37 -0.34 -7.96
N TRP A 58 -9.56 -1.35 -7.59
CA TRP A 58 -9.10 -1.55 -6.22
C TRP A 58 -8.22 -0.40 -5.73
N HIS A 59 -7.22 0.01 -6.52
CA HIS A 59 -6.38 1.18 -6.22
C HIS A 59 -7.20 2.45 -6.12
N LEU A 60 -8.07 2.69 -7.11
CA LEU A 60 -8.94 3.86 -7.12
C LEU A 60 -9.79 3.94 -5.85
N GLY A 61 -10.47 2.85 -5.49
CA GLY A 61 -11.35 2.79 -4.32
C GLY A 61 -10.61 3.10 -3.01
N TRP A 62 -9.38 2.62 -2.84
CA TRP A 62 -8.55 2.94 -1.67
C TRP A 62 -8.07 4.39 -1.68
N LYS A 63 -7.60 4.91 -2.81
CA LYS A 63 -7.17 6.30 -2.95
C LYS A 63 -8.33 7.28 -2.70
N GLU A 64 -9.55 6.91 -3.08
CA GLU A 64 -10.74 7.75 -2.92
C GLU A 64 -11.16 8.03 -1.47
N LEU A 65 -10.66 7.26 -0.51
CA LEU A 65 -10.89 7.45 0.92
C LEU A 65 -10.06 8.59 1.54
N PHE A 66 -9.17 9.21 0.75
CA PHE A 66 -8.29 10.30 1.17
C PHE A 66 -8.56 11.56 0.36
N ASP A 67 -8.23 12.73 0.87
CA ASP A 67 -8.40 13.98 0.11
C ASP A 67 -7.55 13.99 -1.17
N MET A 68 -8.00 14.71 -2.19
CA MET A 68 -7.27 14.81 -3.47
C MET A 68 -5.82 15.29 -3.31
N SER A 69 -5.55 16.12 -2.30
CA SER A 69 -4.22 16.61 -1.95
C SER A 69 -3.28 15.53 -1.37
N CYS A 70 -3.81 14.37 -1.00
CA CYS A 70 -3.05 13.25 -0.45
C CYS A 70 -2.78 12.13 -1.47
N ARG A 71 -3.49 12.09 -2.59
CA ARG A 71 -3.40 10.98 -3.57
C ARG A 71 -2.29 11.23 -4.57
N GLU A 72 -1.51 10.22 -4.96
CA GLU A 72 -0.45 10.31 -5.99
C GLU A 72 0.48 11.51 -5.77
N ILE A 73 1.27 11.46 -4.69
CA ILE A 73 2.14 12.56 -4.27
C ILE A 73 3.57 12.24 -4.65
N ALA A 74 4.12 13.03 -5.57
CA ALA A 74 5.52 12.92 -5.97
C ALA A 74 6.43 13.41 -4.84
N LEU A 75 7.37 12.55 -4.46
CA LEU A 75 8.46 12.82 -3.55
C LEU A 75 9.76 12.72 -4.34
N ARG A 76 10.70 13.62 -4.04
CA ARG A 76 11.99 13.66 -4.74
C ARG A 76 13.12 13.53 -3.73
N ASP A 77 14.04 12.64 -4.02
CA ASP A 77 15.27 12.52 -3.26
C ASP A 77 16.10 13.81 -3.40
N PRO A 78 16.50 14.48 -2.29
CA PRO A 78 17.28 15.70 -2.37
C PRO A 78 18.70 15.47 -2.90
N VAL A 79 19.24 14.26 -2.77
CA VAL A 79 20.60 13.86 -3.15
C VAL A 79 20.62 13.21 -4.53
N THR A 80 19.94 12.08 -4.72
CA THR A 80 19.95 11.30 -5.98
C THR A 80 19.09 11.95 -7.06
N LYS A 81 18.18 12.86 -6.66
CA LYS A 81 17.13 13.44 -7.52
C LYS A 81 16.13 12.42 -8.06
N GLU A 82 16.16 11.17 -7.60
CA GLU A 82 15.13 10.17 -7.92
C GLU A 82 13.76 10.69 -7.52
N LEU A 83 12.75 10.38 -8.33
CA LEU A 83 11.38 10.81 -8.12
C LEU A 83 10.47 9.58 -8.12
N HIS A 84 9.68 9.46 -7.06
CA HIS A 84 8.68 8.41 -6.91
C HIS A 84 7.38 9.00 -6.38
N ARG A 85 6.26 8.43 -6.79
CA ARG A 85 4.94 8.88 -6.35
C ARG A 85 4.36 7.91 -5.35
N ALA A 86 4.13 8.42 -4.15
CA ALA A 86 3.36 7.71 -3.15
C ALA A 86 1.91 7.58 -3.60
N ASP A 87 1.31 6.40 -3.48
CA ASP A 87 -0.12 6.22 -3.78
C ASP A 87 -0.99 7.15 -2.93
N VAL A 88 -0.66 7.25 -1.64
CA VAL A 88 -1.23 8.20 -0.69
C VAL A 88 -0.15 8.72 0.27
N LEU A 89 -0.14 10.02 0.53
CA LEU A 89 0.64 10.66 1.60
C LEU A 89 -0.26 11.56 2.45
N VAL A 90 -0.46 11.17 3.72
CA VAL A 90 -1.23 11.93 4.70
C VAL A 90 -0.29 12.67 5.65
N GLY A 91 -0.68 13.87 6.09
CA GLY A 91 0.08 14.64 7.08
C GLY A 91 1.41 15.16 6.55
N SER A 92 1.54 15.36 5.23
CA SER A 92 2.75 15.87 4.60
C SER A 92 3.25 17.15 5.27
N GLY A 93 4.57 17.26 5.46
CA GLY A 93 5.19 18.37 6.17
C GLY A 93 5.12 18.28 7.71
N THR A 94 4.57 17.20 8.27
CA THR A 94 4.53 16.97 9.72
C THR A 94 5.36 15.74 10.12
N PRO A 95 5.82 15.64 11.38
CA PRO A 95 6.47 14.43 11.89
C PRO A 95 5.57 13.18 11.88
N ARG A 96 4.25 13.35 11.70
CA ARG A 96 3.25 12.27 11.65
C ARG A 96 2.94 11.83 10.20
N ALA A 97 3.68 12.34 9.22
CA ALA A 97 3.49 12.02 7.82
C ALA A 97 3.54 10.50 7.57
N THR A 98 2.55 9.99 6.85
CA THR A 98 2.43 8.56 6.52
C THR A 98 2.23 8.36 5.03
N VAL A 99 3.16 7.65 4.42
CA VAL A 99 3.01 7.07 3.09
C VAL A 99 2.22 5.78 3.21
N LEU A 100 1.18 5.64 2.40
CA LEU A 100 0.47 4.38 2.17
C LEU A 100 0.68 3.99 0.71
N GLU A 101 1.34 2.85 0.50
CA GLU A 101 1.51 2.20 -0.80
C GLU A 101 0.52 1.04 -0.95
N LEU A 102 -0.12 0.95 -2.12
CA LEU A 102 -1.13 -0.03 -2.46
C LEU A 102 -0.53 -1.07 -3.41
N GLN A 103 -0.34 -2.29 -2.92
CA GLN A 103 0.29 -3.34 -3.71
C GLN A 103 -0.73 -4.38 -4.18
N HIS A 104 -1.05 -4.36 -5.46
CA HIS A 104 -1.90 -5.38 -6.09
C HIS A 104 -1.05 -6.46 -6.76
N SER A 105 -0.08 -6.06 -7.57
CA SER A 105 0.78 -6.98 -8.33
C SER A 105 1.87 -7.61 -7.46
N SER A 106 2.52 -8.66 -7.95
CA SER A 106 3.72 -9.20 -7.31
C SER A 106 4.91 -8.27 -7.49
N ILE A 107 5.52 -7.83 -6.40
CA ILE A 107 6.82 -7.11 -6.41
C ILE A 107 7.96 -7.99 -5.89
N SER A 108 9.18 -7.73 -6.34
CA SER A 108 10.39 -8.37 -5.83
C SER A 108 10.72 -7.89 -4.40
N GLU A 109 11.57 -8.64 -3.68
CA GLU A 109 12.06 -8.19 -2.38
C GLU A 109 12.97 -6.97 -2.49
N ASP A 110 13.80 -6.91 -3.53
CA ASP A 110 14.71 -5.78 -3.76
C ASP A 110 13.92 -4.49 -4.03
N GLU A 111 12.87 -4.57 -4.85
CA GLU A 111 11.99 -3.43 -5.10
C GLU A 111 11.21 -3.01 -3.85
N ARG A 112 10.68 -3.96 -3.08
CA ARG A 112 10.04 -3.67 -1.78
C ARG A 112 11.02 -2.93 -0.85
N ASN A 113 12.26 -3.43 -0.74
CA ASN A 113 13.29 -2.83 0.10
C ASN A 113 13.69 -1.43 -0.39
N ALA A 114 13.81 -1.22 -1.71
CA ALA A 114 14.12 0.08 -2.30
C ALA A 114 13.01 1.12 -2.01
N ARG A 115 11.74 0.74 -2.21
CA ARG A 115 10.57 1.57 -1.87
C ARG A 115 10.54 1.92 -0.39
N GLU A 116 10.77 0.92 0.48
CA GLU A 116 10.84 1.12 1.92
C GLU A 116 11.97 2.05 2.34
N ALA A 117 13.17 1.89 1.77
CA ALA A 117 14.30 2.76 2.06
C ALA A 117 14.04 4.21 1.64
N PHE A 118 13.41 4.40 0.47
CA PHE A 118 13.07 5.72 -0.05
C PHE A 118 12.03 6.43 0.84
N TYR A 119 10.86 5.83 1.05
CA TYR A 119 9.76 6.49 1.74
C TYR A 119 9.98 6.61 3.26
N ARG A 120 10.64 5.62 3.89
CA ARG A 120 10.81 5.61 5.35
C ARG A 120 11.88 6.58 5.87
N ARG A 121 12.64 7.23 4.99
CA ARG A 121 13.63 8.22 5.41
C ARG A 121 12.98 9.39 6.16
N GLU A 122 11.82 9.84 5.70
CA GLU A 122 11.14 11.04 6.22
C GLU A 122 9.70 10.78 6.67
N HIS A 123 9.18 9.59 6.41
CA HIS A 123 7.77 9.25 6.66
C HIS A 123 7.64 7.90 7.34
N ARG A 124 6.53 7.71 8.07
CA ARG A 124 6.07 6.35 8.34
C ARG A 124 5.56 5.75 7.04
N MET A 125 5.75 4.45 6.83
CA MET A 125 5.30 3.77 5.61
C MET A 125 4.45 2.55 5.93
N PHE A 126 3.29 2.49 5.28
CA PHE A 126 2.33 1.40 5.33
C PHE A 126 2.24 0.77 3.94
N TRP A 127 2.32 -0.55 3.89
CA TRP A 127 1.87 -1.34 2.75
C TRP A 127 0.44 -1.79 3.00
N LEU A 128 -0.44 -1.64 2.00
CA LEU A 128 -1.68 -2.39 1.93
C LEU A 128 -1.58 -3.33 0.72
N VAL A 129 -1.52 -4.63 0.99
CA VAL A 129 -1.32 -5.65 -0.04
C VAL A 129 -2.64 -6.35 -0.32
N HIS A 130 -3.04 -6.35 -1.59
CA HIS A 130 -4.27 -7.00 -2.04
C HIS A 130 -4.10 -8.51 -2.06
N ILE A 131 -4.90 -9.22 -1.25
CA ILE A 131 -5.02 -10.67 -1.29
C ILE A 131 -6.22 -11.03 -2.17
N HIS A 132 -5.94 -11.48 -3.39
CA HIS A 132 -6.96 -11.86 -4.36
C HIS A 132 -6.55 -13.14 -5.12
N SER A 133 -7.51 -13.74 -5.82
CA SER A 133 -7.32 -15.01 -6.55
C SER A 133 -7.56 -14.91 -8.05
N GLU A 134 -7.64 -13.70 -8.61
CA GLU A 134 -7.97 -13.50 -10.03
C GLU A 134 -6.94 -14.14 -10.98
N SER A 135 -5.67 -14.13 -10.59
CA SER A 135 -4.55 -14.66 -11.36
C SER A 135 -3.71 -15.71 -10.63
N SER A 136 -4.12 -16.11 -9.41
CA SER A 136 -3.37 -17.07 -8.58
C SER A 136 -4.24 -17.74 -7.51
N PHE A 137 -3.69 -18.74 -6.81
CA PHE A 137 -4.32 -19.35 -5.63
C PHE A 137 -3.97 -18.63 -4.31
N LEU A 138 -3.43 -17.41 -4.36
CA LEU A 138 -2.97 -16.68 -3.18
C LEU A 138 -4.10 -16.51 -2.16
N GLY A 139 -5.28 -16.02 -2.59
CA GLY A 139 -6.42 -15.84 -1.69
C GLY A 139 -6.93 -17.14 -1.10
N THR A 140 -6.89 -18.24 -1.87
CA THR A 140 -7.29 -19.58 -1.39
C THR A 140 -6.35 -20.05 -0.27
N TYR A 141 -5.04 -20.01 -0.50
CA TYR A 141 -4.06 -20.41 0.51
C TYR A 141 -4.07 -19.50 1.73
N PHE A 142 -4.26 -18.19 1.52
CA PHE A 142 -4.42 -17.24 2.62
C PHE A 142 -5.63 -17.61 3.49
N SER A 143 -6.80 -17.82 2.87
CA SER A 143 -8.02 -18.24 3.57
C SER A 143 -7.84 -19.53 4.36
N MET A 144 -7.25 -20.56 3.74
CA MET A 144 -6.96 -21.85 4.42
C MET A 144 -5.98 -21.71 5.58
N SER A 145 -5.17 -20.66 5.62
CA SER A 145 -4.18 -20.42 6.67
C SER A 145 -4.76 -19.65 7.87
N LEU A 146 -5.96 -19.07 7.75
CA LEU A 146 -6.54 -18.24 8.81
C LEU A 146 -7.01 -19.12 9.97
N ASP A 147 -6.46 -18.86 11.16
CA ASP A 147 -6.86 -19.47 12.41
C ASP A 147 -6.74 -18.44 13.53
N PHE A 148 -7.86 -17.82 13.89
CA PHE A 148 -7.96 -16.83 14.96
C PHE A 148 -8.33 -17.44 16.32
N GLY A 149 -8.39 -18.76 16.44
CA GLY A 149 -8.84 -19.45 17.66
C GLY A 149 -7.73 -20.18 18.41
N SER A 150 -6.77 -20.80 17.71
CA SER A 150 -5.87 -21.76 18.35
C SER A 150 -4.72 -21.15 19.13
N ARG A 151 -4.11 -20.06 18.63
CA ARG A 151 -2.89 -19.45 19.20
C ARG A 151 -3.00 -17.94 19.17
N VAL A 152 -3.63 -17.37 20.19
CA VAL A 152 -3.84 -15.92 20.31
C VAL A 152 -2.96 -15.35 21.42
N VAL A 153 -2.29 -14.24 21.14
CA VAL A 153 -1.49 -13.47 22.09
C VAL A 153 -1.99 -12.04 22.08
N ASN A 154 -2.36 -11.52 23.25
CA ASN A 154 -2.70 -10.11 23.40
C ASN A 154 -1.43 -9.27 23.54
N LEU A 155 -1.28 -8.25 22.71
CA LEU A 155 -0.18 -7.29 22.73
C LEU A 155 -0.75 -5.87 22.67
N ASP A 156 -0.52 -5.09 23.73
CA ASP A 156 -1.00 -3.70 23.87
C ASP A 156 -2.52 -3.56 23.64
N GLY A 157 -3.32 -4.52 24.11
CA GLY A 157 -4.77 -4.52 23.93
C GLY A 157 -5.25 -4.94 22.54
N LYS A 158 -4.36 -5.49 21.70
CA LYS A 158 -4.70 -6.06 20.39
C LYS A 158 -4.38 -7.55 20.37
N ASP A 159 -5.34 -8.34 19.89
CA ASP A 159 -5.16 -9.78 19.73
C ASP A 159 -4.42 -10.08 18.41
N PHE A 160 -3.31 -10.81 18.53
CA PHE A 160 -2.55 -11.36 17.42
C PHE A 160 -2.72 -12.87 17.41
N ALA A 161 -3.25 -13.40 16.31
CA ALA A 161 -3.34 -14.84 16.08
C ALA A 161 -2.11 -15.33 15.32
N ILE A 162 -1.36 -16.27 15.90
CA ILE A 162 -0.19 -16.90 15.29
C ILE A 162 -0.63 -18.14 14.51
N MET A 163 -0.41 -18.13 13.20
CA MET A 163 -0.91 -19.13 12.27
C MET A 163 0.19 -19.62 11.32
N CYS A 164 -0.11 -20.68 10.57
CA CYS A 164 0.82 -21.34 9.67
C CYS A 164 0.32 -21.25 8.22
N TRP A 165 1.22 -20.89 7.32
CA TRP A 165 0.92 -20.82 5.89
C TRP A 165 0.69 -22.23 5.31
N MET A 166 -0.50 -22.43 4.75
CA MET A 166 -0.96 -23.70 4.17
C MET A 166 -0.64 -23.86 2.68
N GLY A 167 -0.17 -22.79 2.02
CA GLY A 167 0.24 -22.85 0.62
C GLY A 167 1.58 -23.55 0.42
N PRO A 168 1.82 -24.16 -0.76
CA PRO A 168 3.04 -24.92 -1.04
C PRO A 168 4.30 -24.04 -1.02
N ASN A 169 4.16 -22.77 -1.41
CA ASN A 169 5.24 -21.79 -1.40
C ASN A 169 5.01 -20.75 -0.29
N LYS A 170 5.95 -20.69 0.66
CA LYS A 170 5.94 -19.76 1.81
C LYS A 170 6.51 -18.38 1.48
N GLN A 171 7.03 -18.16 0.27
CA GLN A 171 7.73 -16.93 -0.10
C GLN A 171 6.85 -15.68 0.08
N PHE A 172 5.55 -15.78 -0.19
CA PHE A 172 4.64 -14.64 -0.03
C PHE A 172 4.67 -14.11 1.42
N ILE A 173 4.38 -14.97 2.39
CA ILE A 173 4.38 -14.61 3.80
C ILE A 173 5.78 -14.26 4.29
N GLU A 174 6.81 -15.01 3.88
CA GLU A 174 8.19 -14.74 4.29
C GLU A 174 8.68 -13.37 3.82
N LYS A 175 8.37 -13.00 2.58
CA LYS A 175 8.69 -11.68 2.01
C LYS A 175 8.08 -10.54 2.82
N TRP A 176 6.79 -10.63 3.11
CA TRP A 176 6.06 -9.56 3.79
C TRP A 176 6.33 -9.51 5.30
N LYS A 177 6.58 -10.65 5.95
CA LYS A 177 6.98 -10.72 7.36
C LYS A 177 8.33 -10.05 7.63
N ARG A 178 9.21 -9.98 6.62
CA ARG A 178 10.53 -9.33 6.69
C ARG A 178 10.49 -7.85 6.37
N ALA A 179 9.31 -7.30 6.03
CA ALA A 179 9.19 -5.88 5.77
C ALA A 179 9.57 -5.05 6.98
N ALA A 180 10.26 -3.94 6.72
CA ALA A 180 10.61 -2.97 7.73
C ALA A 180 9.54 -1.89 7.87
N ALA A 181 8.73 -1.67 6.81
CA ALA A 181 7.46 -0.95 6.87
C ALA A 181 6.35 -1.76 7.58
N HIS A 182 5.29 -1.09 8.00
CA HIS A 182 4.09 -1.78 8.50
C HIS A 182 3.35 -2.41 7.31
N VAL A 183 2.92 -3.67 7.44
CA VAL A 183 2.23 -4.38 6.36
C VAL A 183 0.83 -4.75 6.78
N PHE A 184 -0.13 -4.44 5.91
CA PHE A 184 -1.52 -4.79 6.03
C PHE A 184 -1.94 -5.63 4.83
N PHE A 185 -2.77 -6.64 5.07
CA PHE A 185 -3.40 -7.43 4.03
C PHE A 185 -4.86 -7.02 3.90
N ASN A 186 -5.31 -6.71 2.68
CA ASN A 186 -6.72 -6.56 2.37
C ASN A 186 -7.22 -7.80 1.62
N ALA A 187 -8.14 -8.54 2.22
CA ALA A 187 -8.76 -9.73 1.64
C ALA A 187 -10.28 -9.56 1.65
N GLY A 188 -10.86 -9.16 0.50
CA GLY A 188 -12.27 -8.79 0.42
C GLY A 188 -12.60 -7.65 1.40
N PRO A 189 -13.57 -7.80 2.33
CA PRO A 189 -13.93 -6.75 3.29
C PRO A 189 -12.96 -6.66 4.48
N TYR A 190 -12.04 -7.62 4.63
CA TYR A 190 -11.21 -7.75 5.82
C TYR A 190 -9.87 -7.04 5.66
N ILE A 191 -9.34 -6.52 6.77
CA ILE A 191 -8.00 -5.96 6.88
C ILE A 191 -7.28 -6.65 8.02
N PHE A 192 -6.03 -7.05 7.76
CA PHE A 192 -5.19 -7.70 8.76
C PHE A 192 -3.86 -6.98 8.86
N TYR A 193 -3.47 -6.59 10.07
CA TYR A 193 -2.11 -6.12 10.34
C TYR A 193 -1.18 -7.31 10.55
N LEU A 194 -0.14 -7.41 9.73
CA LEU A 194 0.89 -8.44 9.84
C LEU A 194 1.95 -8.04 10.87
N ALA A 195 2.22 -8.92 11.82
CA ALA A 195 3.33 -8.76 12.74
C ALA A 195 4.68 -8.81 12.00
N GLY A 196 5.30 -7.65 11.84
CA GLY A 196 6.68 -7.52 11.37
C GLY A 196 7.71 -7.92 12.46
N PRO A 197 9.02 -7.78 12.20
CA PRO A 197 10.07 -8.29 13.08
C PRO A 197 10.00 -7.74 14.52
N ALA A 198 9.75 -6.43 14.66
CA ALA A 198 9.64 -5.78 15.97
C ALA A 198 8.43 -6.29 16.78
N VAL A 199 7.29 -6.49 16.12
CA VAL A 199 6.06 -7.02 16.76
C VAL A 199 6.28 -8.48 17.13
N ALA A 200 6.81 -9.30 16.22
CA ALA A 200 7.11 -10.70 16.47
C ALA A 200 8.01 -10.89 17.71
N SER A 201 9.07 -10.08 17.84
CA SER A 201 9.93 -10.13 19.03
C SER A 201 9.17 -9.91 20.34
N ARG A 202 8.11 -9.10 20.34
CA ARG A 202 7.26 -8.81 21.51
C ARG A 202 6.20 -9.88 21.74
N LEU A 203 5.84 -10.66 20.72
CA LEU A 203 4.90 -11.80 20.83
C LEU A 203 5.54 -13.07 21.41
N GLY A 204 6.82 -13.03 21.81
CA GLY A 204 7.55 -14.17 22.37
C GLY A 204 8.69 -14.70 21.50
N GLY A 205 9.07 -13.99 20.44
CA GLY A 205 10.27 -14.29 19.64
C GLY A 205 10.00 -14.32 18.13
N PRO A 206 11.05 -14.55 17.31
CA PRO A 206 10.88 -14.63 15.87
C PRO A 206 9.98 -15.80 15.46
N LEU A 207 9.01 -15.52 14.58
CA LEU A 207 8.10 -16.52 14.03
C LEU A 207 8.85 -17.46 13.06
N LYS A 208 8.60 -18.77 13.18
CA LYS A 208 9.28 -19.79 12.34
C LYS A 208 8.95 -19.61 10.87
N ARG A 209 9.70 -20.28 9.99
CA ARG A 209 9.45 -20.25 8.54
C ARG A 209 8.04 -20.74 8.19
N GLY A 210 7.24 -19.87 7.58
CA GLY A 210 5.83 -20.11 7.28
C GLY A 210 4.87 -19.81 8.43
N GLU A 211 5.35 -19.55 9.64
CA GLU A 211 4.52 -18.94 10.68
C GLU A 211 4.43 -17.44 10.46
N PHE A 212 3.25 -16.89 10.73
CA PHE A 212 2.96 -15.46 10.71
C PHE A 212 1.90 -15.14 11.75
N ALA A 213 1.82 -13.88 12.18
CA ALA A 213 0.81 -13.44 13.12
C ALA A 213 0.01 -12.27 12.56
N LEU A 214 -1.32 -12.35 12.66
CA LEU A 214 -2.24 -11.34 12.18
C LEU A 214 -3.06 -10.76 13.32
N CYS A 215 -3.24 -9.45 13.30
CA CYS A 215 -4.27 -8.76 14.06
C CYS A 215 -5.37 -8.31 13.10
N ALA A 216 -6.61 -8.70 13.34
CA ALA A 216 -7.75 -8.26 12.52
C ALA A 216 -8.11 -6.81 12.87
N LEU A 217 -8.39 -6.00 11.85
CA LEU A 217 -8.75 -4.60 11.98
C LEU A 217 -10.02 -4.30 11.17
N THR A 218 -10.82 -3.38 11.69
CA THR A 218 -11.84 -2.71 10.89
C THR A 218 -11.18 -1.74 9.90
N ARG A 219 -11.90 -1.40 8.82
CA ARG A 219 -11.45 -0.39 7.86
C ARG A 219 -11.18 0.96 8.53
N ASP A 220 -12.01 1.35 9.48
CA ASP A 220 -11.86 2.64 10.15
C ASP A 220 -10.64 2.66 11.07
N GLU A 221 -10.34 1.57 11.77
CA GLU A 221 -9.09 1.46 12.53
C GLU A 221 -7.86 1.58 11.64
N PHE A 222 -7.87 0.94 10.47
CA PHE A 222 -6.78 1.07 9.50
C PHE A 222 -6.64 2.51 8.99
N LEU A 223 -7.74 3.16 8.60
CA LEU A 223 -7.70 4.54 8.10
C LEU A 223 -7.25 5.54 9.18
N ARG A 224 -7.75 5.40 10.42
CA ARG A 224 -7.27 6.21 11.56
C ARG A 224 -5.77 6.01 11.79
N ALA A 225 -5.32 4.76 11.74
CA ALA A 225 -3.91 4.44 11.85
C ALA A 225 -3.11 5.16 10.75
N VAL A 226 -3.49 5.07 9.47
CA VAL A 226 -2.82 5.78 8.36
C VAL A 226 -2.78 7.29 8.57
N ARG A 227 -3.88 7.89 9.03
CA ARG A 227 -3.99 9.34 9.27
C ARG A 227 -3.24 9.83 10.51
N TRP A 228 -2.71 8.91 11.33
CA TRP A 228 -2.16 9.22 12.65
C TRP A 228 -3.19 9.97 13.50
N GLU A 229 -4.43 9.51 13.45
CA GLU A 229 -5.46 9.92 14.38
C GLU A 229 -5.25 9.08 15.64
N ASP A 230 -4.91 9.74 16.75
CA ASP A 230 -4.80 9.06 18.03
C ASP A 230 -6.15 8.37 18.33
N SER A 231 -6.11 7.20 18.95
CA SER A 231 -7.30 6.53 19.52
C SER A 231 -7.84 7.38 20.68
N ALA A 232 -8.37 8.56 20.38
CA ALA A 232 -8.94 9.45 21.38
C ALA A 232 -10.26 8.83 21.87
N SER A 233 -10.18 8.23 23.06
CA SER A 233 -11.15 8.35 24.15
C SER A 233 -12.62 8.23 23.77
N SER A 234 -13.19 7.04 23.99
CA SER A 234 -14.56 6.91 24.50
C SER A 234 -14.49 6.37 25.93
#